data_AF-A0A9D0XZJ8-F1
#
_entry.id   AF-A0A9D0XZJ8-F1
#
_cell.length_a   1.000
_cell.length_b   1.000
_cell.length_c   1.000
_cell.angle_alpha   90.00
_cell.angle_beta   90.00
_cell.angle_gamma   90.00
#
_symmetry.space_group_name_H-M   'P 1'
#
loop_
_entity.id
_entity.type
_entity.pdbx_description
1 polymer ?
#
loop_
_entity_poly.entity_id
_entity_poly.type
_entity_poly.pdbx_seq_one_letter_code
_entity_poly.pdbx_strand_id
1 'polypeptide(L)'
;MRKLLSVIYYEYLMQLKRIATWAVLAAAVVISLIDSFPSAKNLARLEFLSEPSYFIFRTLSFGALLTAFGLMFLISNRLTIDQKTGMKHLIMASPITKSQYILGKLIGGFIYAYTVFSLYLILNTLVFLHLCRLTFHSRIA
;
A
#
# COMPACT_ATOMS: atom_id res chain seq x y z
N MET A 1 -0.11 24.26 15.52
CA MET A 1 0.18 22.88 15.05
C MET A 1 -0.97 21.87 15.25
N ARG A 2 -1.78 21.93 16.33
CA ARG A 2 -2.90 20.99 16.57
C ARG A 2 -3.89 20.85 15.39
N LYS A 3 -4.24 21.96 14.73
CA LYS A 3 -5.15 22.00 13.57
C LYS A 3 -4.60 21.27 12.33
N LEU A 4 -3.29 21.38 12.10
CA LEU A 4 -2.63 20.66 11.01
C LEU A 4 -2.65 19.15 11.27
N LEU A 5 -2.32 18.75 12.51
CA LEU A 5 -2.37 17.35 12.92
C LEU A 5 -3.76 16.74 12.80
N SER A 6 -4.82 17.48 13.11
CA SER A 6 -6.18 16.98 12.91
C SER A 6 -6.50 16.75 11.44
N VAL A 7 -6.08 17.63 10.52
CA VAL A 7 -6.27 17.41 9.08
C VAL A 7 -5.52 16.16 8.62
N ILE A 8 -4.27 15.99 9.04
CA ILE A 8 -3.46 14.81 8.72
C ILE A 8 -4.15 13.53 9.23
N TYR A 9 -4.58 13.52 10.49
CA TYR A 9 -5.19 12.36 11.14
C TYR A 9 -6.50 11.94 10.45
N TYR A 10 -7.39 12.90 10.17
CA TYR A 10 -8.67 12.59 9.53
C TYR A 10 -8.49 12.20 8.07
N GLU A 11 -7.56 12.82 7.33
CA GLU A 11 -7.25 12.41 5.96
C GLU A 11 -6.70 10.97 5.94
N TYR A 12 -5.75 10.65 6.82
CA TYR A 12 -5.20 9.30 6.97
C TYR A 12 -6.27 8.26 7.28
N LEU A 13 -7.09 8.50 8.31
CA LEU A 13 -8.15 7.57 8.70
C LEU A 13 -9.21 7.39 7.62
N MET A 14 -9.62 8.47 6.95
CA MET A 14 -10.60 8.41 5.88
C MET A 14 -10.08 7.56 4.72
N GLN A 15 -8.80 7.70 4.36
CA GLN A 15 -8.21 6.92 3.28
C GLN A 15 -8.05 5.44 3.65
N LEU A 16 -7.66 5.12 4.90
CA LEU A 16 -7.61 3.73 5.36
C LEU A 16 -8.98 3.06 5.47
N LYS A 17 -10.03 3.78 5.87
CA LYS A 17 -11.39 3.22 5.95
C LYS A 17 -12.02 2.96 4.58
N ARG A 18 -11.43 3.47 3.49
CA ARG A 18 -11.98 3.31 2.15
C ARG A 18 -11.78 1.88 1.66
N ILE A 19 -12.88 1.22 1.27
CA ILE A 19 -12.85 -0.16 0.76
C ILE A 19 -11.93 -0.33 -0.46
N ALA A 20 -11.84 0.69 -1.31
CA ALA A 20 -10.95 0.69 -2.48
C ALA A 20 -9.46 0.56 -2.10
N THR A 21 -9.04 1.06 -0.93
CA THR A 21 -7.68 0.86 -0.42
C THR A 21 -7.39 -0.62 -0.23
N TRP A 22 -8.31 -1.32 0.45
CA TRP A 22 -8.19 -2.74 0.72
C TRP A 22 -8.30 -3.57 -0.55
N ALA A 23 -9.14 -3.15 -1.50
CA ALA A 23 -9.23 -3.78 -2.81
C ALA A 23 -7.91 -3.68 -3.60
N VAL A 24 -7.27 -2.51 -3.64
CA VAL A 24 -5.96 -2.33 -4.27
C VAL A 24 -4.89 -3.18 -3.59
N LEU A 25 -4.85 -3.18 -2.26
CA LEU A 25 -3.91 -4.00 -1.49
C LEU A 25 -4.11 -5.49 -1.78
N ALA A 26 -5.36 -5.97 -1.71
CA ALA A 26 -5.70 -7.36 -1.97
C ALA A 26 -5.34 -7.77 -3.40
N ALA A 27 -5.71 -6.97 -4.40
CA ALA A 27 -5.37 -7.24 -5.80
C ALA A 27 -3.86 -7.33 -6.00
N ALA A 28 -3.09 -6.40 -5.44
CA ALA A 28 -1.63 -6.42 -5.53
C ALA A 28 -1.02 -7.67 -4.88
N VAL A 29 -1.48 -8.04 -3.68
CA VAL A 29 -1.01 -9.26 -3.00
C VAL A 29 -1.38 -10.52 -3.78
N VAL A 30 -2.61 -10.63 -4.29
CA VAL A 30 -3.05 -11.78 -5.09
C VAL A 30 -2.24 -11.91 -6.37
N ILE A 31 -1.96 -10.81 -7.06
CA ILE A 31 -1.15 -10.83 -8.29
C ILE A 31 0.29 -11.25 -7.97
N SER A 32 0.88 -10.72 -6.90
CA SER A 32 2.21 -11.15 -6.45
C SER A 32 2.25 -12.62 -6.03
N LEU A 33 1.16 -13.14 -5.46
CA LEU A 33 1.00 -14.55 -5.12
C LEU A 33 0.87 -15.46 -6.34
N ILE A 34 0.12 -15.04 -7.37
CA ILE A 34 0.00 -15.79 -8.63
C ILE A 34 1.36 -15.90 -9.30
N ASP A 35 2.13 -14.81 -9.33
CA ASP A 35 3.49 -14.84 -9.83
C ASP A 35 4.35 -15.81 -8.99
N SER A 36 4.28 -15.69 -7.66
CA SER A 36 5.08 -16.48 -6.71
C SER A 36 4.50 -17.87 -6.38
N PHE A 37 3.51 -18.36 -7.14
CA PHE A 37 2.79 -19.58 -6.80
C PHE A 37 3.74 -20.80 -6.76
N PRO A 38 3.62 -21.71 -5.76
CA PRO A 38 4.48 -22.88 -5.62
C PRO A 38 4.17 -23.98 -6.65
N SER A 39 4.31 -23.67 -7.94
CA SER A 39 4.28 -24.65 -9.03
C SER A 39 5.64 -25.33 -9.18
N ALA A 40 5.70 -26.58 -9.67
CA ALA A 40 6.97 -27.29 -9.89
C ALA A 40 8.02 -26.47 -10.68
N LYS A 41 7.58 -25.62 -11.62
CA LYS A 41 8.45 -24.71 -12.39
C LYS A 41 9.00 -23.54 -11.55
N ASN A 42 8.18 -22.95 -10.69
CA ASN A 42 8.64 -21.94 -9.73
C ASN A 42 9.46 -22.56 -8.60
N LEU A 43 9.15 -23.80 -8.23
CA LEU A 43 9.88 -24.58 -7.26
C LEU A 43 11.27 -25.00 -7.79
N ALA A 44 11.41 -25.28 -9.08
CA ALA A 44 12.72 -25.49 -9.70
C ALA A 44 13.62 -24.24 -9.66
N ARG A 45 13.02 -23.04 -9.53
CA ARG A 45 13.74 -21.78 -9.28
C ARG A 45 14.04 -21.53 -7.79
N LEU A 46 13.56 -22.39 -6.87
CA LEU A 46 13.76 -22.24 -5.41
C LEU A 46 15.22 -22.22 -4.99
N GLU A 47 16.13 -22.77 -5.78
CA GLU A 47 17.56 -22.72 -5.45
C GLU A 47 18.02 -21.25 -5.24
N PHE A 48 17.43 -20.32 -6.00
CA PHE A 48 17.66 -18.88 -5.91
C PHE A 48 16.70 -18.14 -4.96
N LEU A 49 15.66 -18.80 -4.40
CA LEU A 49 14.79 -18.16 -3.40
C LEU A 49 15.51 -17.96 -2.06
N SER A 50 16.57 -18.72 -1.78
CA SER A 50 17.41 -18.52 -0.59
C SER A 50 18.13 -17.17 -0.61
N GLU A 51 18.28 -16.57 -1.79
CA GLU A 51 18.91 -15.27 -1.95
C GLU A 51 17.89 -14.14 -1.68
N PRO A 52 18.11 -13.31 -0.63
CA PRO A 52 17.21 -12.20 -0.31
C PRO A 52 17.06 -11.20 -1.46
N SER A 53 18.11 -11.06 -2.29
CA SER A 53 18.15 -10.23 -3.48
C SER A 53 17.06 -10.61 -4.49
N TYR A 54 16.86 -11.90 -4.73
CA TYR A 54 15.87 -12.41 -5.69
C TYR A 54 14.44 -12.08 -5.23
N PHE A 55 14.16 -12.26 -3.94
CA PHE A 55 12.85 -11.93 -3.35
C PHE A 55 12.57 -10.43 -3.41
N ILE A 56 13.55 -9.59 -3.05
CA ILE A 56 13.43 -8.13 -3.10
C ILE A 56 13.15 -7.67 -4.51
N PHE A 57 13.95 -8.15 -5.49
CA PHE A 57 13.78 -7.76 -6.89
C PHE A 57 12.40 -8.13 -7.41
N ARG A 58 11.91 -9.34 -7.11
CA ARG A 58 10.61 -9.82 -7.56
C ARG A 58 9.44 -9.05 -6.94
N THR A 59 9.48 -8.84 -5.63
CA THR A 59 8.42 -8.14 -4.88
C THR A 59 8.35 -6.66 -5.26
N LEU A 60 9.51 -6.03 -5.51
CA LEU A 60 9.62 -4.62 -5.90
C LEU A 60 9.40 -4.36 -7.39
N SER A 61 9.57 -5.35 -8.26
CA SER A 61 9.42 -5.14 -9.70
C SER A 61 7.96 -4.87 -10.07
N PHE A 62 7.09 -5.88 -10.07
CA PHE A 62 5.75 -5.71 -10.64
C PHE A 62 4.69 -5.37 -9.58
N GLY A 63 4.65 -6.10 -8.47
CA GLY A 63 3.60 -5.92 -7.47
C GLY A 63 3.71 -4.59 -6.69
N ALA A 64 4.93 -4.11 -6.42
CA ALA A 64 5.12 -2.79 -5.83
C ALA A 64 4.76 -1.65 -6.79
N LEU A 65 5.10 -1.76 -8.08
CA LEU A 65 4.66 -0.79 -9.09
C LEU A 65 3.14 -0.75 -9.19
N LEU A 66 2.48 -1.91 -9.22
CA LEU A 66 1.03 -2.01 -9.25
C LEU A 66 0.39 -1.37 -8.01
N THR A 67 0.94 -1.63 -6.83
CA THR A 67 0.49 -1.02 -5.56
C THR A 67 0.64 0.50 -5.59
N ALA A 68 1.79 1.00 -6.04
CA ALA A 68 2.06 2.43 -6.17
C ALA A 68 1.08 3.09 -7.16
N PHE A 69 0.82 2.45 -8.29
CA PHE A 69 -0.13 2.94 -9.29
C PHE A 69 -1.56 2.98 -8.74
N GLY A 70 -2.01 1.91 -8.08
CA GLY A 70 -3.33 1.87 -7.43
C GLY A 70 -3.49 2.98 -6.39
N LEU A 71 -2.48 3.21 -5.56
CA LEU A 71 -2.47 4.30 -4.57
C LEU A 71 -2.50 5.68 -5.24
N MET A 72 -1.76 5.87 -6.34
CA MET A 72 -1.77 7.12 -7.11
C MET A 72 -3.19 7.47 -7.58
N PHE A 73 -3.96 6.51 -8.09
CA PHE A 73 -5.36 6.73 -8.49
C PHE A 73 -6.27 7.06 -7.31
N LEU A 74 -6.05 6.45 -6.14
CA LEU A 74 -6.86 6.72 -4.96
C LEU A 74 -6.62 8.11 -4.37
N ILE A 75 -5.43 8.67 -4.59
CA ILE A 75 -5.00 9.99 -4.08
C ILE A 75 -5.28 11.12 -5.09
N SER A 76 -5.14 10.88 -6.39
CA SER A 76 -5.14 11.93 -7.43
C SER A 76 -6.38 12.84 -7.42
N ASN A 77 -7.56 12.26 -7.21
CA ASN A 77 -8.83 13.01 -7.30
C ASN A 77 -9.28 13.64 -5.98
N ARG A 78 -8.48 13.57 -4.89
CA ARG A 78 -8.94 13.97 -3.55
C ARG A 78 -9.23 15.46 -3.42
N LEU A 79 -8.35 16.31 -3.94
CA LEU A 79 -8.57 17.76 -3.89
C LEU A 79 -9.77 18.19 -4.74
N THR A 80 -10.02 17.49 -5.85
CA THR A 80 -11.13 17.75 -6.75
C THR A 80 -12.47 17.30 -6.16
N ILE A 81 -12.51 16.13 -5.49
CA ILE A 81 -13.73 15.63 -4.84
C ILE A 81 -14.16 16.58 -3.73
N ASP A 82 -13.25 17.07 -2.90
CA ASP A 82 -13.55 18.04 -1.83
C ASP A 82 -14.15 19.36 -2.35
N GLN A 83 -13.79 19.75 -3.58
CA GLN A 83 -14.35 20.91 -4.24
C GLN A 83 -15.76 20.62 -4.77
N LYS A 84 -15.93 19.46 -5.43
CA LYS A 84 -17.23 19.05 -6.00
C LYS A 84 -18.30 18.80 -4.94
N THR A 85 -17.91 18.32 -3.75
CA THR A 85 -18.85 18.06 -2.64
C THR A 85 -19.14 19.28 -1.78
N GLY A 86 -18.52 20.44 -2.06
CA GLY A 86 -18.64 21.65 -1.24
C GLY A 86 -17.92 21.56 0.11
N MET A 87 -17.29 20.43 0.44
CA MET A 87 -16.57 20.20 1.70
C MET A 87 -15.44 21.20 1.92
N LYS A 88 -14.77 21.63 0.85
CA LYS A 88 -13.73 22.66 0.93
C LYS A 88 -14.25 23.96 1.56
N HIS A 89 -15.48 24.39 1.25
CA HIS A 89 -16.06 25.61 1.80
C HIS A 89 -16.36 25.47 3.29
N LEU A 90 -16.87 24.30 3.72
CA LEU A 90 -17.12 23.99 5.12
C LEU A 90 -15.82 23.97 5.95
N ILE A 91 -14.76 23.39 5.41
CA ILE A 91 -13.45 23.36 6.07
C ILE A 91 -12.83 24.75 6.13
N MET A 92 -13.01 25.58 5.09
CA MET A 92 -12.49 26.96 5.07
C MET A 92 -13.29 27.93 5.96
N ALA A 93 -14.52 27.59 6.34
CA ALA A 93 -15.28 28.33 7.35
C ALA A 93 -14.74 28.10 8.78
N SER A 94 -13.99 27.00 8.97
CA SER A 94 -13.26 26.75 10.22
C SER A 94 -11.97 27.59 10.29
N PRO A 95 -11.35 27.77 11.47
CA PRO A 95 -10.17 28.62 11.63
C PRO A 95 -8.88 27.92 11.15
N ILE A 96 -8.92 27.29 9.98
CA ILE A 96 -7.82 26.57 9.31
C ILE A 96 -7.35 27.41 8.12
N THR A 97 -6.04 27.62 8.00
CA THR A 97 -5.48 28.33 6.85
C THR A 97 -5.39 27.44 5.61
N LYS A 98 -5.45 28.02 4.41
CA LYS A 98 -5.31 27.29 3.13
C LYS A 98 -4.04 26.44 3.08
N SER A 99 -2.92 26.98 3.55
CA SER A 99 -1.64 26.26 3.58
C SER A 99 -1.66 25.07 4.53
N GLN A 100 -2.28 25.20 5.72
CA GLN A 100 -2.43 24.09 6.66
C GLN A 100 -3.31 22.98 6.10
N TYR A 101 -4.36 23.32 5.36
CA TYR A 101 -5.21 22.34 4.69
C TYR A 101 -4.45 21.58 3.58
N ILE A 102 -3.74 22.29 2.70
CA ILE A 102 -2.99 21.67 1.59
C ILE A 102 -1.86 20.79 2.13
N LEU A 103 -1.05 21.31 3.07
CA LEU A 103 0.03 20.54 3.68
C LEU A 103 -0.51 19.34 4.46
N GLY A 104 -1.62 19.52 5.19
CA GLY A 104 -2.24 18.43 5.94
C GLY A 104 -2.71 17.30 5.03
N LYS A 105 -3.31 17.62 3.89
CA LYS A 105 -3.70 16.60 2.90
C LYS A 105 -2.52 15.91 2.24
N LEU A 106 -1.48 16.66 1.88
CA LEU A 106 -0.28 16.09 1.27
C LEU A 106 0.41 15.12 2.24
N ILE A 107 0.66 15.56 3.47
CA ILE A 107 1.31 14.74 4.49
C ILE A 107 0.43 13.54 4.89
N GLY A 108 -0.89 13.76 5.08
CA GLY A 108 -1.83 12.69 5.40
C GLY A 108 -1.91 11.63 4.30
N GLY A 109 -1.96 12.05 3.04
CA GLY A 109 -1.91 11.14 1.89
C GLY A 109 -0.58 10.40 1.75
N PHE A 110 0.55 11.07 2.03
CA PHE A 110 1.87 10.45 2.02
C PHE A 110 2.01 9.38 3.10
N ILE A 111 1.64 9.69 4.35
CA ILE A 111 1.64 8.73 5.47
C ILE A 111 0.75 7.54 5.13
N TYR A 112 -0.45 7.79 4.61
CA TYR A 112 -1.36 6.74 4.16
C TYR A 112 -0.71 5.82 3.10
N ALA A 113 -0.14 6.41 2.04
CA ALA A 113 0.48 5.65 0.96
C ALA A 113 1.62 4.78 1.49
N TYR A 114 2.45 5.36 2.36
CA TYR A 114 3.55 4.65 3.03
C TYR A 114 3.05 3.49 3.88
N THR A 115 1.98 3.67 4.67
CA THR A 115 1.38 2.61 5.49
C THR A 115 0.88 1.45 4.62
N VAL A 116 0.10 1.73 3.57
CA VAL A 116 -0.45 0.68 2.69
C VAL A 116 0.66 -0.04 1.93
N PHE A 117 1.67 0.69 1.47
CA PHE A 117 2.83 0.10 0.80
C PHE A 117 3.66 -0.78 1.76
N SER A 118 3.84 -0.33 3.00
CA SER A 118 4.49 -1.14 4.05
C SER A 118 3.71 -2.40 4.36
N LEU A 119 2.38 -2.33 4.46
CA LEU A 119 1.52 -3.50 4.63
C LEU A 119 1.66 -4.49 3.47
N TYR A 120 1.70 -4.01 2.22
CA TYR A 120 1.96 -4.86 1.06
C TYR A 120 3.29 -5.61 1.18
N LEU A 121 4.38 -4.93 1.57
CA LEU A 121 5.68 -5.56 1.75
C LEU A 121 5.69 -6.59 2.88
N ILE A 122 5.06 -6.27 4.01
CA ILE A 122 4.94 -7.19 5.16
C ILE A 122 4.19 -8.45 4.74
N LEU A 123 3.05 -8.33 4.06
CA LEU A 123 2.26 -9.47 3.61
C LEU A 123 3.04 -10.36 2.65
N ASN A 124 3.73 -9.78 1.66
CA ASN A 124 4.58 -10.56 0.74
C ASN A 124 5.75 -11.25 1.45
N THR A 125 6.35 -10.58 2.44
CA THR A 125 7.44 -11.17 3.25
C THR A 125 6.94 -12.35 4.08
N LEU A 126 5.76 -12.23 4.71
CA LEU A 126 5.15 -13.33 5.47
C LEU A 126 4.86 -14.54 4.57
N VAL A 127 4.32 -14.29 3.37
CA VAL A 127 4.09 -15.33 2.36
C VAL A 127 5.41 -16.04 1.99
N PHE A 128 6.47 -15.28 1.75
CA PHE A 128 7.79 -15.84 1.43
C PHE A 128 8.33 -16.72 2.56
N LEU A 129 8.25 -16.24 3.81
CA LEU A 129 8.65 -17.03 4.98
C LEU A 129 7.85 -18.34 5.09
N HIS A 130 6.54 -18.29 4.83
CA HIS A 130 5.70 -19.47 4.80
C HIS A 130 6.08 -20.45 3.67
N LEU A 131 6.35 -19.95 2.47
CA LEU A 131 6.79 -20.75 1.32
C LEU A 131 8.14 -21.44 1.58
N CYS A 132 9.11 -20.71 2.13
CA CYS A 132 10.40 -21.26 2.54
C CYS A 132 10.21 -22.38 3.56
N ARG A 133 9.38 -22.16 4.60
CA ARG A 133 9.10 -23.17 5.62
C ARG A 133 8.49 -24.46 5.04
N LEU A 134 7.55 -24.34 4.10
CA LEU A 134 6.92 -25.50 3.43
C LEU A 134 7.92 -26.29 2.59
N THR A 135 8.77 -25.60 1.85
CA THR A 135 9.81 -26.22 0.99
C THR A 135 10.85 -26.97 1.80
N PHE A 136 11.27 -26.43 2.94
CA PHE A 136 12.21 -27.13 3.83
C PHE A 136 11.60 -28.40 4.42
N HIS A 137 10.31 -28.41 4.74
CA HIS A 137 9.64 -29.59 5.25
C HIS A 137 9.52 -30.71 4.20
N SER A 138 9.30 -30.37 2.92
CA SER A 138 9.22 -31.35 1.83
C SER A 138 10.57 -31.91 1.35
N ARG A 139 11.71 -31.35 1.80
CA ARG A 139 13.06 -31.88 1.50
C ARG A 139 13.60 -32.81 2.59
N ILE A 140 12.96 -32.86 3.77
CA ILE A 140 13.39 -33.67 4.92
C ILE A 140 12.53 -34.95 5.07
N ALA A 141 11.40 -35.02 4.37
CA ALA A 141 10.58 -36.22 4.21
C ALA A 141 10.89 -36.91 2.88
#